data_AF-A0A2E7B9G1-F1
#
_entry.id   AF-A0A2E7B9G1-F1
#
_cell.length_a   1.000
_cell.length_b   1.000
_cell.length_c   1.000
_cell.angle_alpha   90.00
_cell.angle_beta   90.00
_cell.angle_gamma   90.00
#
_symmetry.space_group_name_H-M   'P 1'
#
loop_
_entity.id
_entity.type
_entity.pdbx_description
1 polymer ?
#
loop_
_entity_poly.entity_id
_entity_poly.type
_entity_poly.pdbx_seq_one_letter_code
_entity_poly.pdbx_strand_id
1 'polypeptide(L)' 'MRINSSGYDLVGTGYASTADIPKDTDLYYRCEDCGDVIPSVPVQNTGCKCGNVFIDKDYCRLVVADLSKISVLRVRKVQR' A
#
# COMPACT_ATOMS: atom_id res chain seq x y z
N MET A 1 -6.34 16.75 -11.47
CA MET A 1 -6.21 15.70 -10.43
C MET A 1 -5.92 16.39 -9.11
N ARG A 2 -6.88 16.43 -8.16
CA ARG A 2 -6.63 16.96 -6.82
C ARG A 2 -6.44 15.77 -5.88
N ILE A 3 -5.18 15.45 -5.57
CA ILE A 3 -4.88 14.55 -4.46
C ILE A 3 -5.11 15.37 -3.19
N ASN A 4 -6.30 15.28 -2.60
CA ASN A 4 -6.57 15.83 -1.28
C ASN A 4 -6.75 14.64 -0.33
N SER A 5 -5.64 14.14 0.21
CA SER A 5 -5.58 13.12 1.25
C SER A 5 -4.56 13.55 2.29
N SER A 6 -5.03 14.29 3.29
CA SER A 6 -4.33 15.17 4.23
C SER A 6 -3.27 14.55 5.17
N GLY A 7 -2.61 13.44 4.79
CA GLY A 7 -1.64 12.76 5.66
C GLY A 7 -0.65 11.81 4.99
N TYR A 8 -0.64 11.69 3.65
CA TYR A 8 0.25 10.75 2.95
C TYR A 8 0.98 11.38 1.76
N ASP A 9 2.21 10.93 1.53
CA ASP A 9 3.03 11.24 0.35
C ASP A 9 3.13 10.02 -0.57
N LEU A 10 3.02 10.22 -1.89
CA LEU A 10 3.20 9.16 -2.88
C LEU A 10 4.68 8.78 -2.96
N VAL A 11 4.98 7.50 -2.75
CA VAL A 11 6.34 6.94 -2.83
C VAL A 11 6.60 6.33 -4.20
N GLY A 12 5.63 5.62 -4.77
CA GLY A 12 5.78 5.03 -6.10
C GLY A 12 4.56 4.25 -6.58
N THR A 13 4.56 3.97 -7.87
CA THR A 13 3.53 3.23 -8.63
C THR A 13 4.20 2.46 -9.77
N GLY A 14 3.48 1.55 -10.43
CA GLY A 14 3.95 0.94 -11.69
C GLY A 14 5.07 -0.10 -11.49
N TYR A 15 5.05 -0.80 -10.36
CA TYR A 15 5.98 -1.87 -10.06
C TYR A 15 5.75 -3.07 -10.99
N ALA A 16 6.83 -3.69 -11.48
CA ALA A 16 6.75 -4.88 -12.35
C ALA A 16 6.58 -6.18 -11.56
N SER A 17 7.00 -6.20 -10.30
CA SER A 17 6.90 -7.36 -9.40
C SER A 17 6.56 -6.90 -7.98
N THR A 18 5.88 -7.75 -7.22
CA THR A 18 5.65 -7.51 -5.78
C THR A 18 6.94 -7.52 -4.97
N ALA A 19 8.02 -8.12 -5.50
CA ALA A 19 9.34 -8.10 -4.88
C ALA A 19 9.99 -6.71 -4.87
N ASP A 20 9.62 -5.84 -5.82
CA ASP A 20 10.16 -4.48 -5.95
C ASP A 20 9.39 -3.47 -5.09
N ILE A 21 8.27 -3.90 -4.49
CA ILE A 21 7.41 -3.03 -3.69
C ILE A 21 8.02 -2.87 -2.29
N PRO A 22 8.42 -1.64 -1.91
CA PRO A 22 9.03 -1.42 -0.61
C PRO A 22 8.02 -1.59 0.52
N LYS A 23 8.49 -2.15 1.65
CA LYS A 23 7.74 -2.34 2.88
C LYS A 23 8.49 -1.71 4.05
N ASP A 24 7.78 -0.93 4.86
CA ASP A 24 8.31 -0.28 6.06
C ASP A 24 7.16 0.08 7.01
N THR A 25 7.48 0.29 8.28
CA THR A 25 6.55 0.70 9.33
C THR A 25 5.85 2.02 9.07
N ASP A 26 6.40 2.88 8.20
CA ASP A 26 5.80 4.15 7.78
C ASP A 26 5.17 4.12 6.38
N LEU A 27 5.20 2.96 5.72
CA LEU A 27 4.67 2.75 4.38
C LEU A 27 3.31 2.03 4.40
N TYR A 28 2.49 2.40 3.44
CA TYR A 28 1.12 1.95 3.24
C TYR A 28 0.90 1.61 1.77
N TYR A 29 0.03 0.65 1.50
CA TYR A 29 -0.40 0.31 0.16
C TYR A 29 -1.80 0.83 -0.07
N ARG A 30 -1.97 1.62 -1.13
CA ARG A 30 -3.27 2.06 -1.62
C ARG A 30 -3.66 1.21 -2.81
N CYS A 31 -4.85 0.64 -2.73
CA CYS A 31 -5.49 0.04 -3.89
C CYS A 31 -6.12 1.16 -4.73
N GLU A 32 -5.70 1.30 -5.99
CA GLU A 32 -6.26 2.30 -6.91
C GLU A 32 -7.59 1.85 -7.53
N ASP A 33 -8.01 0.60 -7.28
CA ASP A 33 -9.29 0.07 -7.71
C ASP A 33 -10.42 0.42 -6.73
N CYS A 34 -10.27 0.07 -5.44
CA CYS A 34 -11.28 0.37 -4.41
C CYS A 34 -10.95 1.58 -3.52
N GLY A 35 -9.76 2.17 -3.66
CA GLY A 35 -9.31 3.33 -2.89
C GLY A 35 -8.83 3.02 -1.46
N ASP A 36 -8.93 1.77 -1.01
CA ASP A 36 -8.60 1.35 0.35
C ASP A 36 -7.09 1.44 0.61
N VAL A 37 -6.72 1.74 1.86
CA VAL A 37 -5.33 1.94 2.28
C VAL A 37 -5.02 1.04 3.46
N ILE A 38 -4.02 0.18 3.31
CA ILE A 38 -3.59 -0.79 4.33
C ILE A 38 -2.12 -0.56 4.70
N PRO A 39 -1.70 -0.84 5.95
CA PRO A 39 -0.29 -0.75 6.34
C PRO A 39 0.55 -1.79 5.59
N SER A 40 1.75 -1.43 5.14
CA SER A 40 2.65 -2.36 4.41
C SER A 40 3.25 -3.45 5.31
N VAL A 41 3.27 -3.20 6.63
CA VAL A 41 3.70 -4.15 7.68
C VAL A 41 2.58 -4.27 8.72
N PRO A 42 1.49 -5.01 8.41
CA PRO A 42 0.38 -5.19 9.34
C PRO A 42 0.76 -6.15 10.49
N VAL A 43 0.03 -6.09 11.60
CA VAL A 43 0.19 -7.04 12.72
C VAL A 43 -0.41 -8.42 12.41
N GLN A 44 -1.40 -8.46 11.51
CA GLN A 44 -2.15 -9.65 11.11
C GLN A 44 -2.36 -9.66 9.59
N ASN A 45 -2.90 -10.77 9.06
CA ASN A 45 -3.30 -10.84 7.66
C ASN A 45 -4.33 -9.74 7.34
N THR A 46 -4.07 -8.99 6.27
CA THR A 46 -4.86 -7.81 5.92
C THR A 46 -4.90 -7.67 4.41
N GLY A 47 -6.05 -7.28 3.87
CA GLY A 47 -6.20 -6.92 2.47
C GLY A 47 -7.17 -5.79 2.28
N CYS A 48 -7.16 -5.21 1.09
CA CYS A 48 -8.14 -4.22 0.70
C CYS A 48 -9.52 -4.84 0.47
N LYS A 49 -10.57 -4.01 0.52
CA LYS A 49 -11.97 -4.43 0.34
C LYS A 49 -12.25 -5.23 -0.93
N CYS A 50 -11.60 -4.93 -2.06
CA CYS A 50 -11.81 -5.65 -3.32
C CYS A 50 -10.89 -6.86 -3.53
N GLY A 51 -9.95 -7.10 -2.61
CA GLY A 51 -9.00 -8.21 -2.70
C GLY A 51 -7.84 -8.00 -3.69
N ASN A 52 -7.71 -6.83 -4.33
CA ASN A 52 -6.58 -6.56 -5.23
C ASN A 52 -5.23 -6.59 -4.50
N VAL A 53 -5.18 -6.08 -3.26
CA VAL A 53 -3.96 -6.03 -2.44
C VAL A 53 -4.20 -6.82 -1.16
N PHE A 54 -3.37 -7.81 -0.91
CA PHE A 54 -3.44 -8.66 0.29
C PHE A 54 -2.04 -8.93 0.82
N ILE A 55 -1.89 -8.85 2.14
CA ILE A 55 -0.67 -9.18 2.86
C ILE A 55 -0.94 -10.41 3.70
N ASP A 56 -0.19 -11.44 3.36
CA ASP A 56 -0.06 -12.66 4.11
C ASP A 56 1.10 -12.49 5.09
N LYS A 57 0.77 -12.13 6.33
CA LYS A 57 1.72 -11.80 7.39
C LYS A 57 2.47 -13.03 7.90
N ASP A 58 1.83 -14.19 7.87
CA ASP A 58 2.42 -15.46 8.32
C ASP A 58 3.51 -15.93 7.36
N TYR A 59 3.35 -15.64 6.06
CA TYR A 59 4.34 -15.95 5.02
C TYR A 59 5.17 -14.74 4.56
N CYS A 60 5.06 -13.58 5.24
CA CYS A 60 5.76 -12.34 4.88
C CYS A 60 5.62 -11.96 3.39
N ARG A 61 4.44 -12.18 2.82
CA ARG A 61 4.19 -12.11 1.38
C ARG A 61 3.15 -11.04 1.04
N LEU A 62 3.47 -10.24 0.04
CA LEU A 62 2.54 -9.33 -0.63
C LEU A 62 1.95 -10.04 -1.86
N VAL A 63 0.63 -10.10 -1.93
CA VAL A 63 -0.14 -10.59 -3.07
C VAL A 63 -0.86 -9.40 -3.69
N VAL A 64 -0.64 -9.19 -4.99
CA VAL A 64 -1.33 -8.15 -5.76
C VAL A 64 -1.92 -8.78 -7.02
N ALA A 65 -3.23 -8.66 -7.23
CA ALA A 65 -3.91 -9.21 -8.39
C ALA A 65 -3.61 -8.40 -9.67
N ASP A 66 -3.63 -7.07 -9.57
CA ASP A 66 -3.26 -6.14 -10.63
C ASP A 66 -2.26 -5.09 -10.11
N LEU A 67 -1.01 -5.23 -10.55
CA LEU A 67 0.10 -4.33 -10.19
C LEU A 67 -0.05 -2.91 -10.76
N SER A 68 -0.90 -2.70 -11.77
CA SER A 68 -1.24 -1.35 -12.25
C SER A 68 -2.17 -0.61 -11.29
N LYS A 69 -2.74 -1.30 -10.30
CA LYS A 69 -3.74 -0.79 -9.35
C LYS A 69 -3.25 -0.71 -7.90
N ILE A 70 -1.93 -0.57 -7.71
CA ILE A 70 -1.32 -0.35 -6.41
C ILE A 70 -0.40 0.88 -6.42
N SER A 71 -0.53 1.68 -5.38
CA SER A 71 0.38 2.79 -5.07
C SER A 71 0.98 2.59 -3.68
N VAL A 72 2.26 2.92 -3.52
CA VAL A 72 2.91 2.98 -2.21
C VAL A 72 2.85 4.39 -1.69
N LEU A 73 2.40 4.54 -0.46
CA LEU A 73 2.27 5.79 0.25
C LEU A 73 3.14 5.78 1.52
N ARG A 74 3.60 6.96 1.95
CA ARG A 74 4.25 7.18 3.24
C ARG A 74 3.44 8.13 4.08
N VAL A 75 3.30 7.88 5.38
CA VAL A 75 2.68 8.85 6.30
C VAL A 75 3.54 10.11 6.39
N ARG A 76 2.95 11.26 6.08
CA ARG A 76 3.62 12.54 6.26
C ARG A 76 3.72 12.83 7.75
N LYS A 77 4.93 12.82 8.31
CA LYS A 77 5.15 13.26 9.69
C LYS A 77 4.86 14.77 9.76
N VAL A 78 3.75 15.14 10.39
CA VAL A 78 3.50 16.54 10.77
C VAL A 78 4.56 16.87 11.83
N GLN A 79 5.59 17.63 11.45
CA GLN A 79 6.53 18.16 12.43
C GLN A 79 5.75 19.05 13.40
N ARG A 80 5.74 18.68 14.68
CA ARG A 80 5.23 19.50 15.78
C ARG A 80 6.31 20.49 16.22
#